data_AF-A0A3A4V838-F1
#
_entry.id   AF-A0A3A4V838-F1
#
_cell.length_a   1.000
_cell.length_b   1.000
_cell.length_c   1.000
_cell.angle_alpha   90.00
_cell.angle_beta   90.00
_cell.angle_gamma   90.00
#
_symmetry.space_group_name_H-M   'P 1'
#
loop_
_entity.id
_entity.type
_entity.pdbx_description
1 polymer ?
#
loop_
_entity_poly.entity_id
_entity_poly.type
_entity_poly.pdbx_seq_one_letter_code
_entity_poly.pdbx_strand_id
1 'polypeptide(L)'
;MPRGHFNHKGRPGLIGGSLPKGQATLTGIYQALKGYHKYFNTFDSLQFDKLTHSYILNGKPLRPASGLISQLEKPVNWEDVAKKKAAKEGGDYKVLLRQWKEKGIKAAENGTLVHEYIEYMLSDKKGPIPLSLGQPATPEMKAFDEFMATYPTLNPVKVEWRVGDYHLGVGGTIDTLMYSDRTKLYHIFDWKTGENFSIDNKWQTLLPPFNDLEHCKWNVYSFQLSVYK
;
A
#
# COMPACT_ATOMS: atom_id res chain seq x y z
N MET A 1 -23.98 -4.35 37.30
CA MET A 1 -23.72 -4.24 35.85
C MET A 1 -22.24 -4.54 35.61
N PRO A 2 -21.87 -5.73 35.10
CA PRO A 2 -20.48 -6.17 35.07
C PRO A 2 -19.77 -5.70 33.80
N ARG A 3 -18.48 -5.42 33.97
CA ARG A 3 -17.51 -4.97 32.94
C ARG A 3 -17.05 -6.18 32.12
N GLY A 4 -17.07 -6.07 30.79
CA GLY A 4 -16.52 -7.08 29.88
C GLY A 4 -15.01 -6.90 29.70
N HIS A 5 -14.22 -7.68 30.43
CA HIS A 5 -12.82 -7.96 30.10
C HIS A 5 -12.76 -8.88 28.87
N PHE A 6 -12.21 -8.40 27.76
CA PHE A 6 -11.82 -9.28 26.66
C PHE A 6 -10.38 -9.76 26.87
N ASN A 7 -10.27 -11.02 27.30
CA ASN A 7 -9.05 -11.78 27.47
C ASN A 7 -8.81 -12.57 26.18
N HIS A 8 -7.92 -12.10 25.29
CA HIS A 8 -7.63 -12.82 24.05
C HIS A 8 -6.49 -13.83 24.28
N LYS A 9 -6.84 -14.99 24.84
CA LYS A 9 -6.01 -16.20 24.77
C LYS A 9 -6.34 -16.97 23.50
N GLY A 10 -5.67 -16.63 22.40
CA GLY A 10 -5.57 -17.52 21.22
C GLY A 10 -4.41 -18.50 21.43
N ARG A 11 -4.71 -19.80 21.50
CA ARG A 11 -3.68 -20.86 21.59
C ARG A 11 -2.88 -20.93 20.28
N PRO A 12 -1.54 -21.10 20.33
CA PRO A 12 -0.75 -21.40 19.15
C PRO A 12 -0.97 -22.88 18.75
N GLY A 13 -1.34 -23.11 17.49
CA GLY A 13 -1.23 -24.42 16.88
C GLY A 13 0.24 -24.78 16.72
N LEU A 14 0.71 -25.72 17.56
CA LEU A 14 1.99 -26.41 17.41
C LEU A 14 1.90 -27.35 16.20
N ILE A 15 2.71 -27.10 15.17
CA ILE A 15 3.27 -28.16 14.34
C ILE A 15 4.79 -28.02 14.45
N GLY A 16 5.40 -29.05 15.05
CA GLY A 16 6.81 -29.12 15.38
C GLY A 16 7.71 -29.21 14.16
N GLY A 17 8.88 -28.61 14.33
CA GLY A 17 10.00 -28.59 13.38
C GLY A 17 11.01 -27.56 13.83
N SER A 18 11.69 -27.81 14.96
CA SER A 18 12.77 -26.95 15.45
C SER A 18 13.94 -27.00 14.48
N LEU A 19 14.18 -25.91 13.74
CA LEU A 19 15.45 -25.68 13.06
C LEU A 19 16.46 -25.03 14.04
N PRO A 20 17.75 -25.37 13.98
CA PRO A 20 18.74 -24.91 14.93
C PRO A 20 18.89 -23.38 14.88
N LYS A 21 19.17 -22.78 16.04
CA LYS A 21 19.52 -21.36 16.16
C LYS A 21 20.75 -21.05 15.31
N GLY A 22 20.51 -20.48 14.13
CA GLY A 22 21.52 -19.88 13.27
C GLY A 22 20.82 -18.86 12.37
N GLN A 23 21.42 -17.68 12.20
CA GLN A 23 20.97 -16.71 11.19
C GLN A 23 20.84 -17.44 9.86
N ALA A 24 19.62 -17.49 9.31
CA ALA A 24 19.43 -17.95 7.95
C ALA A 24 20.19 -16.97 7.05
N THR A 25 21.23 -17.46 6.38
CA THR A 25 21.97 -16.66 5.41
C THR A 25 21.04 -16.37 4.22
N LEU A 26 21.20 -15.22 3.55
CA LEU A 26 20.45 -14.84 2.34
C LEU A 26 20.38 -15.98 1.30
N THR A 27 21.43 -16.82 1.24
CA THR A 27 21.52 -18.02 0.42
C THR A 27 20.45 -19.08 0.73
N GLY A 28 20.07 -19.26 2.00
CA GLY A 28 19.04 -20.22 2.41
C GLY A 28 17.62 -19.79 2.01
N ILE A 29 17.34 -18.49 2.08
CA ILE A 29 16.09 -17.90 1.58
C ILE A 29 16.01 -18.09 0.06
N TYR A 30 17.09 -17.78 -0.65
CA TYR A 30 17.15 -17.97 -2.11
C TYR A 30 16.83 -19.40 -2.55
N GLN A 31 17.28 -20.42 -1.78
CA GLN A 31 16.99 -21.83 -2.06
C GLN A 31 15.53 -22.22 -1.76
N ALA A 32 14.91 -21.65 -0.72
CA ALA A 32 13.48 -21.85 -0.43
C ALA A 32 12.57 -21.18 -1.47
N LEU A 33 13.00 -20.04 -2.03
CA LEU A 33 12.28 -19.30 -3.07
C LEU A 33 12.39 -19.94 -4.48
N LYS A 34 13.40 -20.79 -4.74
CA LYS A 34 13.60 -21.42 -6.07
C LYS A 34 12.38 -22.17 -6.61
N GLY A 35 11.56 -22.78 -5.75
CA GLY A 35 10.33 -23.47 -6.17
C GLY A 35 9.20 -22.53 -6.66
N TYR A 36 9.25 -21.25 -6.26
CA TYR A 36 8.24 -20.24 -6.61
C TYR A 36 8.72 -19.22 -7.64
N HIS A 37 9.99 -19.30 -8.05
CA HIS A 37 10.62 -18.37 -9.00
C HIS A 37 9.84 -18.24 -10.32
N LYS A 38 9.15 -19.29 -10.77
CA LYS A 38 8.29 -19.25 -11.96
C LYS A 38 7.11 -18.29 -11.82
N TYR A 39 6.57 -18.11 -10.61
CA TYR A 39 5.41 -17.24 -10.37
C TYR A 39 5.80 -15.76 -10.34
N PHE A 40 7.01 -15.45 -9.89
CA PHE A 40 7.49 -14.07 -9.80
C PHE A 40 7.81 -13.40 -11.15
N ASN A 41 7.91 -14.21 -12.19
CA ASN A 41 8.15 -13.76 -13.56
C ASN A 41 6.90 -13.89 -14.44
N THR A 42 5.76 -14.29 -13.86
CA THR A 42 4.50 -14.50 -14.60
C THR A 42 4.00 -13.21 -15.27
N PHE A 43 4.34 -12.05 -14.70
CA PHE A 43 3.90 -10.75 -15.19
C PHE A 43 4.99 -9.97 -15.92
N ASP A 44 6.10 -10.60 -16.34
CA ASP A 44 7.21 -9.89 -17.00
C ASP A 44 6.82 -9.28 -18.37
N SER A 45 5.71 -9.74 -18.96
CA SER A 45 5.13 -9.16 -20.18
C SER A 45 4.21 -7.96 -19.93
N LEU A 46 3.91 -7.66 -18.66
CA LEU A 46 3.05 -6.55 -18.26
C LEU A 46 3.83 -5.23 -18.37
N GLN A 47 3.37 -4.36 -19.25
CA GLN A 47 3.94 -3.04 -19.46
C GLN A 47 3.24 -2.03 -18.57
N PHE A 48 4.00 -1.09 -18.02
CA PHE A 48 3.50 -0.01 -17.18
C PHE A 48 4.06 1.33 -17.64
N ASP A 49 3.18 2.30 -17.85
CA ASP A 49 3.55 3.69 -18.09
C ASP A 49 3.31 4.51 -16.81
N LYS A 50 4.40 4.98 -16.19
CA LYS A 50 4.39 5.77 -14.95
C LYS A 50 3.68 7.11 -15.13
N LEU A 51 3.74 7.74 -16.30
CA LEU A 51 3.17 9.07 -16.56
C LEU A 51 1.65 9.00 -16.68
N THR A 52 1.14 8.03 -17.43
CA THR A 52 -0.30 7.84 -17.65
C THR A 52 -0.93 6.91 -16.61
N HIS A 53 -0.12 6.29 -15.75
CA HIS A 53 -0.53 5.27 -14.78
C HIS A 53 -1.34 4.14 -15.44
N SER A 54 -0.88 3.68 -16.61
CA SER A 54 -1.58 2.71 -17.44
C SER A 54 -0.83 1.38 -17.53
N TYR A 55 -1.59 0.31 -17.70
CA TYR A 55 -1.10 -1.06 -17.72
C TYR A 55 -1.52 -1.75 -19.01
N ILE A 56 -0.61 -2.47 -19.65
CA ILE A 56 -0.89 -3.27 -20.86
C ILE A 56 -0.33 -4.67 -20.68
N LEU A 57 -1.18 -5.69 -20.85
CA LEU A 57 -0.79 -7.10 -20.79
C LEU A 57 -1.16 -7.79 -22.09
N ASN A 58 -0.17 -8.30 -22.81
CA ASN A 58 -0.36 -8.96 -24.11
C ASN A 58 -1.19 -8.12 -25.10
N GLY A 59 -0.92 -6.81 -25.17
CA GLY A 59 -1.62 -5.86 -26.03
C GLY A 59 -3.01 -5.43 -25.54
N LYS A 60 -3.52 -5.99 -24.44
CA LYS A 60 -4.78 -5.58 -23.83
C LYS A 60 -4.54 -4.53 -22.74
N PRO A 61 -5.19 -3.34 -22.80
CA PRO A 61 -5.14 -2.38 -21.71
C PRO A 61 -5.87 -2.94 -20.49
N LEU A 62 -5.29 -2.74 -19.31
CA LEU A 62 -5.87 -3.13 -18.04
C LEU A 62 -6.30 -1.89 -17.25
N ARG A 63 -7.39 -2.03 -16.50
CA ARG A 63 -7.85 -1.03 -15.54
C ARG A 63 -6.93 -1.05 -14.31
N PRO A 64 -6.44 0.10 -13.83
CA PRO A 64 -5.71 0.17 -12.57
C PRO A 64 -6.55 -0.33 -11.39
N ALA A 65 -5.95 -1.07 -10.47
CA ALA A 65 -6.60 -1.56 -9.25
C ALA A 65 -7.25 -0.42 -8.46
N SER A 66 -6.54 0.71 -8.31
CA SER A 66 -7.07 1.93 -7.69
C SER A 66 -8.32 2.47 -8.40
N GLY A 67 -8.35 2.40 -9.73
CA GLY A 67 -9.50 2.80 -10.56
C GLY A 67 -10.68 1.83 -10.48
N LEU A 68 -10.47 0.58 -10.04
CA LEU A 68 -11.54 -0.34 -9.69
C LEU A 68 -12.11 0.00 -8.30
N ILE A 69 -11.24 0.27 -7.31
CA ILE A 69 -11.68 0.60 -5.96
C ILE A 69 -12.45 1.93 -5.91
N SER A 70 -12.04 2.93 -6.69
CA SER A 70 -12.74 4.22 -6.73
C SER A 70 -14.19 4.14 -7.21
N GLN A 71 -14.57 3.07 -7.92
CA GLN A 71 -15.96 2.81 -8.33
C GLN A 71 -16.86 2.41 -7.14
N LEU A 72 -16.26 2.02 -6.03
CA LEU A 72 -16.96 1.71 -4.78
C LEU A 72 -17.20 2.97 -3.93
N GLU A 73 -16.61 4.10 -4.29
CA GLU A 73 -16.70 5.34 -3.52
C GLU A 73 -17.78 6.26 -4.09
N LYS A 74 -18.47 7.00 -3.21
CA LYS A 74 -19.40 8.03 -3.67
C LYS A 74 -18.60 9.21 -4.24
N PRO A 75 -18.96 9.73 -5.42
CA PRO A 75 -18.30 10.90 -5.98
C PRO A 75 -18.49 12.10 -5.03
N VAL A 76 -17.40 12.84 -4.80
CA VAL A 76 -17.40 14.02 -3.93
C VAL A 76 -17.36 15.27 -4.79
N ASN A 77 -18.39 16.12 -4.67
CA ASN A 77 -18.33 17.47 -5.22
C ASN A 77 -17.59 18.39 -4.23
N TRP A 78 -16.26 18.50 -4.40
CA TRP A 78 -15.41 19.31 -3.52
C TRP A 78 -15.77 20.79 -3.52
N GLU A 79 -16.36 21.32 -4.60
CA GLU A 79 -16.81 22.71 -4.65
C GLU A 79 -18.01 22.91 -3.71
N ASP A 80 -19.01 22.02 -3.74
CA ASP A 80 -20.16 22.09 -2.85
C ASP A 80 -19.74 21.91 -1.38
N VAL A 81 -18.79 21.00 -1.13
CA VAL A 81 -18.21 20.81 0.21
C VAL A 81 -17.49 22.08 0.67
N ALA A 82 -16.70 22.71 -0.20
CA ALA A 82 -16.00 23.95 0.11
C ALA A 82 -16.98 25.11 0.37
N LYS A 83 -18.03 25.26 -0.43
CA LYS A 83 -19.09 26.27 -0.23
C LYS A 83 -19.79 26.10 1.12
N LYS A 84 -20.18 24.87 1.47
CA LYS A 84 -20.80 24.57 2.77
C LYS A 84 -19.88 24.89 3.93
N LYS A 85 -18.59 24.56 3.82
CA LYS A 85 -17.60 24.83 4.86
C LYS A 85 -17.32 26.32 5.01
N ALA A 86 -17.13 27.05 3.91
CA ALA A 86 -16.93 28.50 3.91
C ALA A 86 -18.14 29.26 4.46
N ALA A 87 -19.37 28.82 4.14
CA ALA A 87 -20.57 29.40 4.72
C ALA A 87 -20.68 29.20 6.24
N LYS A 88 -20.14 28.08 6.76
CA LYS A 88 -20.15 27.76 8.20
C LYS A 88 -19.05 28.48 8.98
N GLU A 89 -17.84 28.51 8.44
CA GLU A 89 -16.63 29.00 9.14
C GLU A 89 -16.30 30.46 8.79
N GLY A 90 -16.99 31.02 7.80
CA GLY A 90 -16.65 32.30 7.18
C GLY A 90 -15.50 32.16 6.18
N GLY A 91 -15.48 33.03 5.16
CA GLY A 91 -14.40 33.11 4.16
C GLY A 91 -14.83 32.74 2.74
N ASP A 92 -13.84 32.70 1.84
CA ASP A 92 -14.04 32.42 0.41
C ASP A 92 -13.75 30.94 0.07
N TYR A 93 -14.76 30.25 -0.48
CA TYR A 93 -14.64 28.85 -0.89
C TYR A 93 -13.56 28.64 -1.95
N LYS A 94 -13.26 29.64 -2.80
CA LYS A 94 -12.20 29.54 -3.82
C LYS A 94 -10.82 29.52 -3.17
N VAL A 95 -10.62 30.30 -2.11
CA VAL A 95 -9.38 30.28 -1.32
C VAL A 95 -9.21 28.93 -0.64
N LEU A 96 -10.28 28.38 -0.06
CA LEU A 96 -10.28 27.07 0.57
C LEU A 96 -9.94 25.94 -0.43
N LEU A 97 -10.57 25.95 -1.62
CA LEU A 97 -10.26 25.00 -2.69
C LEU A 97 -8.80 25.07 -3.13
N ARG A 98 -8.25 26.28 -3.28
CA ARG A 98 -6.83 26.48 -3.61
C ARG A 98 -5.92 25.89 -2.54
N GLN A 99 -6.19 26.16 -1.26
CA GLN A 99 -5.44 25.60 -0.15
C GLN A 99 -5.49 24.07 -0.11
N TRP A 100 -6.67 23.47 -0.35
CA TRP A 100 -6.80 22.01 -0.43
C TRP A 100 -6.01 21.43 -1.61
N LYS A 101 -6.04 22.09 -2.76
CA LYS A 101 -5.24 21.69 -3.93
C LYS A 101 -3.75 21.74 -3.64
N GLU A 102 -3.26 22.83 -3.05
CA GLU A 102 -1.85 22.99 -2.67
C GLU A 102 -1.41 21.93 -1.64
N LYS A 103 -2.25 21.65 -0.64
CA LYS A 103 -2.00 20.56 0.33
C LYS A 103 -1.97 19.20 -0.36
N GLY A 104 -2.87 18.95 -1.30
CA GLY A 104 -2.91 17.71 -2.07
C GLY A 104 -1.66 17.49 -2.91
N ILE A 105 -1.17 18.55 -3.58
CA ILE A 105 0.07 18.50 -4.36
C ILE A 105 1.26 18.14 -3.45
N LYS A 106 1.43 18.86 -2.33
CA LYS A 106 2.50 18.59 -1.37
C LYS A 106 2.43 17.17 -0.79
N ALA A 107 1.23 16.68 -0.50
CA ALA A 107 1.03 15.33 0.00
C ALA A 107 1.41 14.26 -1.04
N ALA A 108 1.07 14.49 -2.32
CA ALA A 108 1.44 13.59 -3.42
C ALA A 108 2.95 13.60 -3.69
N GLU A 109 3.60 14.77 -3.63
CA GLU A 109 5.05 14.91 -3.73
C GLU A 109 5.76 14.18 -2.59
N ASN A 110 5.29 14.35 -1.34
CA ASN A 110 5.81 13.62 -0.18
C ASN A 110 5.63 12.11 -0.31
N GLY A 111 4.45 11.66 -0.77
CA GLY A 111 4.20 10.24 -1.05
C GLY A 111 5.20 9.67 -2.07
N THR A 112 5.39 10.38 -3.19
CA THR A 112 6.36 9.98 -4.23
C THR A 112 7.77 9.87 -3.67
N LEU A 113 8.19 10.88 -2.90
CA LEU A 113 9.51 10.92 -2.27
C LEU A 113 9.72 9.74 -1.29
N VAL A 114 8.72 9.40 -0.48
CA VAL A 114 8.79 8.28 0.47
C VAL A 114 8.85 6.94 -0.26
N HIS A 115 8.07 6.72 -1.32
CA HIS A 115 8.14 5.47 -2.09
C HIS A 115 9.48 5.33 -2.81
N GLU A 116 10.03 6.40 -3.38
CA GLU A 116 11.39 6.38 -3.97
C GLU A 116 12.46 6.02 -2.94
N TYR A 117 12.33 6.51 -1.70
CA TYR A 117 13.21 6.13 -0.60
C TYR A 117 13.09 4.64 -0.27
N ILE A 118 11.88 4.14 -0.07
CA ILE A 118 11.63 2.73 0.26
C ILE A 118 12.14 1.83 -0.86
N GLU A 119 11.90 2.19 -2.12
CA GLU A 119 12.39 1.43 -3.27
C GLU A 119 13.92 1.35 -3.28
N TYR A 120 14.59 2.48 -3.07
CA TYR A 120 16.04 2.53 -2.98
C TYR A 120 16.59 1.69 -1.82
N MET A 121 15.93 1.73 -0.66
CA MET A 121 16.37 1.01 0.54
C MET A 121 16.21 -0.51 0.42
N LEU A 122 15.16 -0.97 -0.26
CA LEU A 122 14.84 -2.39 -0.42
C LEU A 122 15.43 -3.04 -1.69
N SER A 123 15.96 -2.25 -2.62
CA SER A 123 16.57 -2.78 -3.85
C SER A 123 17.96 -3.38 -3.59
N ASP A 124 18.18 -4.60 -4.10
CA ASP A 124 19.49 -5.26 -4.12
C ASP A 124 20.52 -4.53 -5.01
N LYS A 125 20.04 -3.77 -6.00
CA LYS A 125 20.86 -3.01 -6.94
C LYS A 125 20.83 -1.55 -6.53
N LYS A 126 21.65 -1.18 -5.54
CA LYS A 126 21.83 0.23 -5.17
C LYS A 126 22.55 0.95 -6.31
N GLY A 127 21.77 1.65 -7.14
CA GLY A 127 22.28 2.64 -8.08
C GLY A 127 22.72 3.92 -7.34
N PRO A 128 23.00 5.01 -8.08
CA PRO A 128 23.17 6.32 -7.47
C PRO A 128 21.93 6.67 -6.63
N ILE A 129 22.13 7.31 -5.48
CA ILE A 129 21.04 7.86 -4.68
C ILE A 129 20.25 8.83 -5.57
N PRO A 130 18.92 8.63 -5.76
CA PRO A 130 18.09 9.55 -6.51
C PRO A 130 18.24 10.98 -5.98
N LEU A 131 18.31 11.97 -6.89
CA LEU A 131 18.47 13.37 -6.51
C LEU A 131 17.37 13.86 -5.56
N SER A 132 16.16 13.31 -5.70
CA SER A 132 15.01 13.57 -4.82
C SER A 132 15.31 13.25 -3.35
N LEU A 133 16.15 12.23 -3.08
CA LEU A 133 16.54 11.81 -1.73
C LEU A 133 17.69 12.63 -1.12
N GLY A 134 18.15 13.68 -1.80
CA GLY A 134 19.12 14.63 -1.22
C GLY A 134 18.52 15.55 -0.15
N GLN A 135 17.22 15.47 0.10
CA GLN A 135 16.50 16.22 1.12
C GLN A 135 16.63 15.56 2.50
N PRO A 136 16.40 16.31 3.61
CA PRO A 136 16.32 15.71 4.94
C PRO A 136 15.25 14.61 5.02
N ALA A 137 15.55 13.54 5.75
CA ALA A 137 14.61 12.43 5.92
C ALA A 137 13.30 12.88 6.56
N THR A 138 12.17 12.53 5.92
CA THR A 138 10.83 12.83 6.42
C THR A 138 10.48 11.95 7.62
N PRO A 139 9.47 12.31 8.44
CA PRO A 139 8.99 11.46 9.51
C PRO A 139 8.59 10.06 9.04
N GLU A 140 7.98 9.94 7.85
CA GLU A 140 7.56 8.66 7.28
C GLU A 140 8.74 7.77 6.86
N MET A 141 9.83 8.36 6.35
CA MET A 141 11.06 7.61 6.05
C MET A 141 11.66 7.01 7.33
N LYS A 142 11.70 7.80 8.42
CA LYS A 142 12.18 7.32 9.72
C LYS A 142 11.27 6.22 10.28
N ALA A 143 9.96 6.37 10.14
CA ALA A 143 9.01 5.34 10.54
C ALA A 143 9.20 4.02 9.76
N PHE A 144 9.53 4.11 8.47
CA PHE A 144 9.91 2.94 7.68
C PHE A 144 11.20 2.29 8.19
N ASP A 145 12.25 3.08 8.47
CA ASP A 145 13.50 2.55 9.02
C ASP A 145 13.28 1.83 10.36
N GLU A 146 12.49 2.45 11.25
CA GLU A 146 12.10 1.87 12.54
C GLU A 146 11.28 0.58 12.37
N PHE A 147 10.37 0.53 11.40
CA PHE A 147 9.62 -0.67 11.05
C PHE A 147 10.57 -1.81 10.63
N MET A 148 11.50 -1.54 9.72
CA MET A 148 12.46 -2.55 9.25
C MET A 148 13.38 -3.03 10.37
N ALA A 149 13.81 -2.13 11.26
CA ALA A 149 14.60 -2.49 12.44
C ALA A 149 13.80 -3.34 13.44
N THR A 150 12.50 -3.09 13.58
CA THR A 150 11.59 -3.85 14.47
C THR A 150 11.33 -5.26 13.93
N TYR A 151 11.31 -5.43 12.61
CA TYR A 151 10.99 -6.69 11.94
C TYR A 151 12.16 -7.21 11.09
N PRO A 152 13.32 -7.55 11.67
CA PRO A 152 14.52 -7.94 10.93
C PRO A 152 14.41 -9.31 10.24
N THR A 153 13.28 -9.99 10.38
CA THR A 153 12.97 -11.27 9.72
C THR A 153 12.12 -11.11 8.47
N LEU A 154 11.79 -9.87 8.08
CA LEU A 154 11.15 -9.55 6.81
C LEU A 154 12.23 -9.30 5.76
N ASN A 155 12.17 -10.08 4.68
CA ASN A 155 13.12 -10.00 3.58
C ASN A 155 12.38 -9.54 2.32
N PRO A 156 12.84 -8.47 1.63
CA PRO A 156 12.23 -8.05 0.37
C PRO A 156 12.37 -9.16 -0.69
N VAL A 157 11.30 -9.38 -1.46
CA VAL A 157 11.25 -10.35 -2.56
C VAL A 157 11.06 -9.63 -3.89
N LYS A 158 10.12 -8.69 -3.94
CA LYS A 158 9.89 -7.79 -5.07
C LYS A 158 9.51 -6.41 -4.53
N VAL A 159 9.95 -5.37 -5.24
CA VAL A 159 9.66 -3.97 -4.96
C VAL A 159 9.04 -3.38 -6.22
N GLU A 160 8.00 -2.57 -6.08
CA GLU A 160 7.22 -2.04 -7.21
C GLU A 160 6.81 -3.18 -8.16
N TRP A 161 6.24 -4.25 -7.60
CA TRP A 161 5.93 -5.46 -8.36
C TRP A 161 4.64 -5.27 -9.14
N ARG A 162 4.76 -5.20 -10.46
CA ARG A 162 3.59 -5.07 -11.32
C ARG A 162 2.91 -6.42 -11.50
N VAL A 163 1.60 -6.44 -11.29
CA VAL A 163 0.75 -7.63 -11.33
C VAL A 163 -0.51 -7.32 -12.14
N GLY A 164 -1.15 -8.34 -12.70
CA GLY A 164 -2.41 -8.14 -13.39
C GLY A 164 -3.11 -9.43 -13.78
N ASP A 165 -4.41 -9.33 -13.99
CA ASP A 165 -5.26 -10.41 -14.44
C ASP A 165 -5.81 -10.06 -15.83
N TYR A 166 -5.46 -10.87 -16.83
CA TYR A 166 -5.88 -10.67 -18.21
C TYR A 166 -7.39 -10.84 -18.39
N HIS A 167 -8.02 -11.79 -17.69
CA HIS A 167 -9.44 -12.10 -17.84
C HIS A 167 -10.32 -11.03 -17.19
N LEU A 168 -9.99 -10.64 -15.96
CA LEU A 168 -10.65 -9.55 -15.25
C LEU A 168 -10.32 -8.18 -15.87
N GLY A 169 -9.19 -8.08 -16.58
CA GLY A 169 -8.76 -6.83 -17.22
C GLY A 169 -8.28 -5.80 -16.20
N VAL A 170 -7.65 -6.24 -15.10
CA VAL A 170 -7.21 -5.38 -13.99
C VAL A 170 -5.70 -5.52 -13.81
N GLY A 171 -5.01 -4.40 -13.58
CA GLY A 171 -3.57 -4.36 -13.32
C GLY A 171 -3.25 -3.44 -12.14
N GLY A 172 -2.11 -3.67 -11.50
CA GLY A 172 -1.69 -2.88 -10.36
C GLY A 172 -0.19 -3.01 -10.07
N THR A 173 0.28 -2.18 -9.15
CA THR A 173 1.65 -2.22 -8.66
C THR A 173 1.61 -2.42 -7.15
N ILE A 174 2.13 -3.56 -6.68
CA ILE A 174 2.35 -3.82 -5.27
C ILE A 174 3.63 -3.11 -4.86
N ASP A 175 3.58 -2.26 -3.83
CA ASP A 175 4.77 -1.52 -3.38
C ASP A 175 5.87 -2.48 -2.95
N THR A 176 5.55 -3.47 -2.11
CA THR A 176 6.53 -4.47 -1.70
C THR A 176 5.90 -5.83 -1.40
N LEU A 177 6.50 -6.87 -1.96
CA LEU A 177 6.32 -8.25 -1.52
C LEU A 177 7.50 -8.64 -0.63
N MET A 178 7.24 -9.07 0.61
CA MET A 178 8.27 -9.53 1.53
C MET A 178 8.01 -10.96 1.99
N TYR A 179 9.07 -11.70 2.28
CA TYR A 179 9.01 -13.01 2.91
C TYR A 179 9.43 -12.93 4.38
N SER A 180 8.61 -13.47 5.26
CA SER A 180 8.87 -13.48 6.71
C SER A 180 9.48 -14.80 7.14
N ASP A 181 10.73 -14.79 7.61
CA ASP A 181 11.35 -15.99 8.18
C ASP A 181 10.67 -16.46 9.47
N ARG A 182 9.99 -15.56 10.18
CA ARG A 182 9.25 -15.87 11.41
C ARG A 182 7.96 -16.62 11.11
N THR A 183 7.18 -16.14 10.14
CA THR A 183 5.85 -16.72 9.84
C THR A 183 5.87 -17.74 8.70
N LYS A 184 6.97 -17.79 7.92
CA LYS A 184 7.12 -18.59 6.70
C LYS A 184 6.06 -18.25 5.63
N LEU A 185 5.60 -17.01 5.61
CA LEU A 185 4.60 -16.48 4.68
C LEU A 185 5.15 -15.30 3.88
N TYR A 186 4.56 -15.09 2.71
CA TYR A 186 4.69 -13.85 1.95
C TYR A 186 3.67 -12.83 2.44
N HIS A 187 4.11 -11.58 2.53
CA HIS A 187 3.31 -10.43 2.96
C HIS A 187 3.36 -9.38 1.87
N ILE A 188 2.19 -8.87 1.49
CA ILE A 188 2.04 -7.72 0.61
C ILE A 188 2.00 -6.49 1.50
N PHE A 189 2.86 -5.52 1.20
CA PHE A 189 2.89 -4.21 1.83
C PHE A 189 2.48 -3.14 0.81
N ASP A 190 1.63 -2.24 1.26
CA ASP A 190 1.18 -1.04 0.56
C ASP A 190 1.46 0.13 1.52
N TRP A 191 2.53 0.87 1.26
CA TRP A 191 3.02 1.93 2.12
C TRP A 191 2.17 3.18 1.90
N LYS A 192 1.79 3.85 2.98
CA LYS A 192 0.95 5.06 2.91
C LYS A 192 1.54 6.17 3.76
N THR A 193 1.46 7.37 3.21
CA THR A 193 1.82 8.60 3.91
C THR A 193 0.57 9.37 4.35
N GLY A 194 0.74 10.28 5.32
CA GLY A 194 -0.30 11.21 5.75
C GLY A 194 -0.76 11.03 7.20
N GLU A 195 -1.32 12.10 7.75
CA GLU A 195 -1.51 12.27 9.20
C GLU A 195 -2.72 11.53 9.77
N ASN A 196 -3.71 11.18 8.95
CA ASN A 196 -4.99 10.63 9.42
C ASN A 196 -5.34 9.31 8.75
N PHE A 197 -5.14 8.19 9.43
CA PHE A 197 -5.61 6.87 9.02
C PHE A 197 -6.97 6.58 9.65
N SER A 198 -8.06 6.67 8.88
CA SER A 198 -9.41 6.41 9.38
C SER A 198 -9.76 4.93 9.36
N ILE A 199 -10.16 4.40 10.52
CA ILE A 199 -10.66 3.03 10.68
C ILE A 199 -12.19 2.95 10.62
N ASP A 200 -12.88 4.08 10.80
CA ASP A 200 -14.33 4.19 10.79
C ASP A 200 -14.79 5.46 10.03
N ASN A 201 -16.07 5.46 9.63
CA ASN A 201 -16.82 6.57 9.08
C ASN A 201 -18.33 6.32 9.19
N LYS A 202 -18.93 6.71 10.33
CA LYS A 202 -20.38 6.58 10.58
C LYS A 202 -21.29 7.40 9.64
N TRP A 203 -20.73 8.30 8.84
CA TRP A 203 -21.51 9.23 8.02
C TRP A 203 -21.69 8.75 6.58
N GLN A 204 -20.84 7.83 6.14
CA GLN A 204 -20.82 7.40 4.75
C GLN A 204 -20.36 5.95 4.64
N THR A 205 -21.12 5.17 3.89
CA THR A 205 -20.74 3.83 3.43
C THR A 205 -20.27 3.84 1.99
N LEU A 206 -19.64 2.76 1.57
CA LEU A 206 -19.30 2.50 0.17
C LEU A 206 -20.57 2.26 -0.68
N LEU A 207 -20.39 2.19 -1.99
CA LEU A 207 -21.44 1.84 -2.95
C LEU A 207 -21.65 0.31 -3.01
N PRO A 208 -22.81 -0.15 -3.52
CA PRO A 208 -23.02 -1.58 -3.76
C PRO A 208 -21.89 -2.18 -4.62
N PRO A 209 -21.47 -3.43 -4.34
CA PRO A 209 -22.09 -4.38 -3.41
C PRO A 209 -21.63 -4.26 -1.94
N PHE A 210 -20.81 -3.26 -1.58
CA PHE A 210 -20.19 -3.15 -0.24
C PHE A 210 -20.79 -2.03 0.62
N ASN A 211 -22.06 -1.71 0.39
CA ASN A 211 -22.73 -0.59 1.06
C ASN A 211 -23.08 -0.84 2.54
N ASP A 212 -22.76 -2.03 3.05
CA ASP A 212 -22.73 -2.40 4.47
C ASP A 212 -21.41 -2.00 5.17
N LEU A 213 -20.37 -1.66 4.40
CA LEU A 213 -19.09 -1.22 4.92
C LEU A 213 -18.94 0.30 4.88
N GLU A 214 -18.32 0.85 5.93
CA GLU A 214 -18.05 2.28 6.05
C GLU A 214 -16.98 2.73 5.04
N HIS A 215 -17.14 3.94 4.49
CA HIS A 215 -16.15 4.56 3.63
C HIS A 215 -15.02 5.16 4.48
N CYS A 216 -14.07 4.31 4.88
CA CYS A 216 -12.86 4.68 5.63
C CYS A 216 -11.59 4.14 4.95
N LYS A 217 -10.42 4.69 5.29
CA LYS A 217 -9.14 4.28 4.71
C LYS A 217 -8.82 2.82 4.96
N TRP A 218 -9.18 2.30 6.13
CA TRP A 218 -9.03 0.87 6.45
C TRP A 218 -9.70 -0.01 5.40
N ASN A 219 -10.98 0.25 5.07
CA ASN A 219 -11.71 -0.55 4.10
C ASN A 219 -11.18 -0.35 2.68
N VAL A 220 -10.96 0.89 2.25
CA VAL A 220 -10.46 1.21 0.89
C VAL A 220 -9.11 0.53 0.62
N TYR A 221 -8.15 0.63 1.55
CA TYR A 221 -6.84 0.00 1.39
C TYR A 221 -6.89 -1.52 1.56
N SER A 222 -7.79 -2.06 2.39
CA SER A 222 -8.03 -3.50 2.46
C SER A 222 -8.53 -4.06 1.13
N PHE A 223 -9.40 -3.33 0.41
CA PHE A 223 -9.82 -3.72 -0.93
C PHE A 223 -8.67 -3.68 -1.93
N GLN A 224 -7.82 -2.64 -1.88
CA GLN A 224 -6.64 -2.56 -2.74
C GLN A 224 -5.73 -3.79 -2.56
N LEU A 225 -5.40 -4.15 -1.31
CA LEU A 225 -4.62 -5.35 -1.00
C LEU A 225 -5.33 -6.65 -1.44
N SER A 226 -6.66 -6.69 -1.36
CA SER A 226 -7.46 -7.84 -1.80
C SER A 226 -7.47 -7.99 -3.33
N VAL A 227 -7.45 -6.89 -4.08
CA VAL A 227 -7.35 -6.91 -5.55
C VAL A 227 -5.97 -7.37 -6.02
N TYR A 228 -4.92 -7.10 -5.24
CA TYR A 228 -3.56 -7.57 -5.54
C TYR A 228 -3.35 -9.07 -5.31
N LYS A 229 -4.20 -9.70 -4.48
CA LYS A 229 -4.10 -11.10 -4.09
C LYS A 229 -4.84 -12.01 -5.06
#